data_AF-A0A9W8N6S9-F1
#
_entry.id   AF-A0A9W8N6S9-F1
#
_cell.length_a   1.000
_cell.length_b   1.000
_cell.length_c   1.000
_cell.angle_alpha   90.00
_cell.angle_beta   90.00
_cell.angle_gamma   90.00
#
_symmetry.space_group_name_H-M   'P 1'
#
loop_
_entity.id
_entity.type
_entity.pdbx_description
1 polymer ?
#
loop_
_entity_poly.entity_id
_entity_poly.type
_entity_poly.pdbx_seq_one_letter_code
_entity_poly.pdbx_strand_id
1 'polypeptide(L)'
;MRGDIVIGRHTWKEYVRGLHEGWLGPLTAPVIPEPLPAESTTTEETAKEGAAEGEEEKKDKPEGEKKPERPPQPPPYNTTVDYPTSSLPLFIPAEFSPSTPVQFPHILGFSNTFTRLGRFLNRRHLADNIGREVAAVCLATAREFREETNTDTAESEPEQATALAWEEKDWPKSVWKAAKEDDTEMDKESSSSTPPAEKIWTSPIVLDPRISMRMRRFELHPDDETRARAIVVPEEEVEGFIKGSLRSMWRWATAPGAKPRPVVTEE
;
A
#
# COMPACT_ATOMS: atom_id res chain seq x y z
N MET A 1 8.35 10.51 20.91
CA MET A 1 7.60 10.92 19.71
C MET A 1 6.72 9.75 19.29
N ARG A 2 5.49 9.99 18.83
CA ARG A 2 4.64 8.95 18.23
C ARG A 2 4.61 9.21 16.73
N GLY A 3 4.49 8.17 15.93
CA GLY A 3 4.43 8.27 14.48
C GLY A 3 4.00 6.97 13.84
N ASP A 4 3.78 7.03 12.55
CA ASP A 4 3.18 5.94 11.78
C ASP A 4 4.18 5.32 10.82
N ILE A 5 4.14 3.99 10.69
CA ILE A 5 4.87 3.25 9.66
C ILE A 5 3.85 2.79 8.62
N VAL A 6 4.01 3.24 7.39
CA VAL A 6 3.07 2.94 6.30
C VAL A 6 3.75 2.03 5.29
N ILE A 7 3.22 0.83 5.09
CA ILE A 7 3.92 -0.23 4.34
C ILE A 7 3.37 -0.34 2.91
N GLY A 8 4.19 0.06 1.94
CA GLY A 8 3.92 0.01 0.51
C GLY A 8 3.25 1.27 -0.05
N ARG A 9 3.43 1.49 -1.36
CA ARG A 9 2.91 2.67 -2.05
C ARG A 9 1.38 2.81 -2.02
N HIS A 10 0.66 1.70 -2.10
CA HIS A 10 -0.82 1.69 -2.07
C HIS A 10 -1.38 2.20 -0.74
N THR A 11 -0.87 1.68 0.38
CA THR A 11 -1.26 2.17 1.72
C THR A 11 -0.78 3.59 1.95
N TRP A 12 0.35 4.00 1.38
CA TRP A 12 0.80 5.39 1.42
C TRP A 12 -0.18 6.34 0.72
N LYS A 13 -0.69 5.97 -0.47
CA LYS A 13 -1.74 6.75 -1.15
C LYS A 13 -2.99 6.88 -0.29
N GLU A 14 -3.46 5.78 0.30
CA GLU A 14 -4.63 5.79 1.18
C GLU A 14 -4.39 6.59 2.48
N TYR A 15 -3.21 6.47 3.09
CA TYR A 15 -2.84 7.19 4.30
C TYR A 15 -2.85 8.69 4.06
N VAL A 16 -2.19 9.15 2.99
CA VAL A 16 -2.17 10.56 2.61
C VAL A 16 -3.59 11.04 2.27
N ARG A 17 -4.37 10.24 1.53
CA ARG A 17 -5.75 10.56 1.18
C ARG A 17 -6.65 10.70 2.40
N GLY A 18 -6.54 9.77 3.35
CA GLY A 18 -7.27 9.78 4.61
C GLY A 18 -6.82 10.90 5.56
N LEU A 19 -5.54 11.27 5.54
CA LEU A 19 -5.06 12.44 6.29
C LEU A 19 -5.70 13.73 5.77
N HIS A 20 -5.77 13.92 4.45
CA HIS A 20 -6.44 15.07 3.86
C HIS A 20 -7.95 15.05 4.14
N GLU A 21 -8.58 13.88 4.04
CA GLU A 21 -9.99 13.73 4.38
C GLU A 21 -10.29 14.06 5.84
N GLY A 22 -9.45 13.61 6.78
CA GLY A 22 -9.65 13.86 8.20
C GLY A 22 -9.52 15.34 8.59
N TRP A 23 -8.70 16.12 7.87
CA TRP A 23 -8.46 17.55 8.18
C TRP A 23 -9.27 18.52 7.32
N LEU A 24 -9.63 18.15 6.09
CA LEU A 24 -10.36 18.99 5.14
C LEU A 24 -11.82 18.56 4.97
N GLY A 25 -12.15 17.33 5.34
CA GLY A 25 -13.49 16.79 5.24
C GLY A 25 -14.47 17.42 6.24
N PRO A 26 -15.77 17.32 5.97
CA PRO A 26 -16.79 17.81 6.87
C PRO A 26 -16.83 16.98 8.16
N LEU A 27 -16.99 17.64 9.32
CA LEU A 27 -17.08 16.98 10.63
C LEU A 27 -18.37 16.13 10.76
N THR A 28 -19.42 16.57 10.09
CA THR A 28 -20.70 15.85 10.01
C THR A 28 -20.79 15.22 8.63
N ALA A 29 -21.07 13.92 8.59
CA ALA A 29 -21.32 13.24 7.32
C ALA A 29 -22.38 14.02 6.52
N PRO A 30 -22.12 14.36 5.25
CA PRO A 30 -23.13 15.01 4.42
C PRO A 30 -24.35 14.10 4.37
N VAL A 31 -25.54 14.69 4.60
CA VAL A 31 -26.80 13.96 4.48
C VAL A 31 -26.91 13.54 3.02
N ILE A 32 -26.70 12.25 2.77
CA ILE A 32 -26.97 11.64 1.48
C ILE A 32 -28.48 11.78 1.28
N PRO A 33 -28.97 12.50 0.26
CA PRO A 33 -30.40 12.63 0.04
C PRO A 33 -30.99 11.23 -0.22
N GLU A 34 -31.92 10.80 0.62
CA GLU A 34 -32.68 9.57 0.42
C GLU A 34 -33.47 9.67 -0.89
N PRO A 35 -33.47 8.64 -1.76
CA PRO A 35 -34.33 8.64 -2.94
C PRO A 35 -35.80 8.57 -2.49
N LEU A 36 -36.60 9.53 -2.94
CA LEU A 36 -38.05 9.55 -2.73
C LEU A 36 -38.67 8.27 -3.33
N PRO A 37 -39.48 7.49 -2.57
CA PRO A 37 -40.17 6.33 -3.13
C PRO A 37 -41.32 6.80 -4.02
N ALA A 38 -41.23 6.55 -5.32
CA ALA A 38 -42.38 6.65 -6.21
C ALA A 38 -43.25 5.39 -6.05
N GLU A 39 -44.53 5.63 -5.85
CA GLU A 39 -45.59 4.73 -5.41
C GLU A 39 -45.75 3.43 -6.21
N SER A 40 -46.00 2.36 -5.46
CA SER A 40 -46.61 1.12 -5.90
C SER A 40 -48.08 1.34 -6.33
N THR A 41 -48.43 0.96 -7.56
CA THR A 41 -49.81 0.57 -7.90
C THR A 41 -49.84 -0.83 -8.50
N THR A 42 -50.44 -1.73 -7.72
CA THR A 42 -50.91 -3.07 -8.04
C THR A 42 -51.86 -3.09 -9.23
N THR A 43 -51.71 -4.05 -10.16
CA THR A 43 -52.83 -4.71 -10.85
C THR A 43 -52.44 -6.15 -11.22
N GLU A 44 -53.38 -7.06 -11.01
CA GLU A 44 -53.29 -8.51 -10.87
C GLU A 44 -53.06 -9.34 -12.16
N GLU A 45 -52.45 -10.51 -11.93
CA GLU A 45 -52.68 -11.87 -12.47
C GLU A 45 -53.23 -12.10 -13.89
N THR A 46 -52.53 -12.94 -14.66
CA THR A 46 -53.17 -14.07 -15.36
C THR A 46 -52.20 -15.25 -15.49
N ALA A 47 -52.64 -16.41 -15.00
CA ALA A 47 -51.98 -17.70 -15.01
C ALA A 47 -51.93 -18.39 -16.40
N LYS A 48 -50.91 -19.23 -16.63
CA LYS A 48 -51.09 -20.61 -17.15
C LYS A 48 -49.83 -21.49 -17.06
N GLU A 49 -50.11 -22.75 -16.77
CA GLU A 49 -49.23 -23.88 -16.45
C GLU A 49 -48.38 -24.41 -17.63
N GLY A 50 -47.33 -25.16 -17.29
CA GLY A 50 -46.67 -26.11 -18.17
C GLY A 50 -45.47 -26.81 -17.52
N ALA A 51 -45.69 -28.02 -17.00
CA ALA A 51 -44.69 -28.91 -16.40
C ALA A 51 -43.97 -29.80 -17.44
N ALA A 52 -42.82 -30.35 -17.00
CA ALA A 52 -42.06 -31.53 -17.45
C ALA A 52 -40.63 -31.18 -17.96
N GLU A 53 -39.59 -31.29 -17.12
CA GLU A 53 -38.81 -32.49 -16.72
C GLU A 53 -37.69 -32.83 -17.72
N GLY A 54 -36.42 -32.73 -17.27
CA GLY A 54 -35.25 -33.15 -18.05
C GLY A 54 -33.90 -32.62 -17.56
N GLU A 55 -33.14 -33.52 -16.92
CA GLU A 55 -31.66 -33.64 -16.90
C GLU A 55 -30.77 -32.93 -15.85
N GLU A 56 -30.23 -33.82 -15.00
CA GLU A 56 -28.80 -34.04 -14.71
C GLU A 56 -28.08 -33.26 -13.59
N GLU A 57 -27.88 -34.01 -12.50
CA GLU A 57 -26.68 -34.09 -11.65
C GLU A 57 -25.52 -33.15 -11.96
N LYS A 58 -25.29 -32.19 -11.05
CA LYS A 58 -23.96 -31.64 -10.79
C LYS A 58 -23.67 -31.57 -9.29
N LYS A 59 -23.12 -32.69 -8.81
CA LYS A 59 -21.92 -32.76 -7.97
C LYS A 59 -21.77 -31.66 -6.92
N ASP A 60 -22.10 -32.05 -5.68
CA ASP A 60 -21.60 -31.49 -4.43
C ASP A 60 -20.18 -30.93 -4.56
N LYS A 61 -20.07 -29.61 -4.43
CA LYS A 61 -18.87 -28.98 -3.90
C LYS A 61 -19.19 -28.63 -2.45
N PRO A 62 -18.40 -29.10 -1.46
CA PRO A 62 -18.57 -28.63 -0.10
C PRO A 62 -18.36 -27.12 -0.10
N GLU A 63 -19.35 -26.44 0.47
CA GLU A 63 -19.46 -25.01 0.69
C GLU A 63 -18.27 -24.54 1.52
N GLY A 64 -17.21 -24.12 0.83
CA GLY A 64 -16.03 -23.53 1.44
C GLY A 64 -16.41 -22.20 2.05
N GLU A 65 -16.46 -22.18 3.39
CA GLU A 65 -16.45 -21.03 4.29
C GLU A 65 -16.35 -19.67 3.56
N LYS A 66 -17.50 -19.02 3.37
CA LYS A 66 -17.56 -17.60 3.01
C LYS A 66 -16.79 -16.84 4.10
N LYS A 67 -15.57 -16.42 3.77
CA LYS A 67 -14.81 -15.48 4.59
C LYS A 67 -15.74 -14.31 4.92
N PRO A 68 -15.76 -13.81 6.16
CA PRO A 68 -16.59 -12.65 6.50
C PRO A 68 -16.26 -11.52 5.52
N GLU A 69 -17.28 -11.04 4.82
CA GLU A 69 -17.14 -9.88 3.96
C GLU A 69 -16.65 -8.74 4.85
N ARG A 70 -15.48 -8.20 4.49
CA ARG A 70 -14.93 -7.05 5.19
C ARG A 70 -15.97 -5.93 5.07
N PRO A 71 -16.26 -5.18 6.16
CA PRO A 71 -17.21 -4.09 6.09
C PRO A 71 -16.84 -3.17 4.91
N PRO A 72 -17.84 -2.70 4.14
CA PRO A 72 -17.58 -1.82 3.01
C PRO A 72 -16.84 -0.59 3.51
N GLN A 73 -15.82 -0.17 2.77
CA GLN A 73 -15.11 1.07 3.07
C GLN A 73 -16.10 2.24 2.92
N PRO A 74 -16.15 3.17 3.89
CA PRO A 74 -17.01 4.33 3.76
C PRO A 74 -16.59 5.15 2.52
N PRO A 75 -17.55 5.70 1.78
CA PRO A 75 -17.21 6.56 0.64
C PRO A 75 -16.51 7.83 1.15
N PRO A 76 -15.57 8.37 0.36
CA PRO A 76 -14.88 9.59 0.74
C PRO A 76 -15.84 10.78 0.75
N TYR A 77 -15.71 11.66 1.74
CA TYR A 77 -16.59 12.84 1.87
C TYR A 77 -16.11 14.07 1.10
N ASN A 78 -14.84 14.10 0.70
CA ASN A 78 -14.23 15.21 -0.01
C ASN A 78 -13.57 14.70 -1.28
N THR A 79 -13.37 15.52 -2.32
CA THR A 79 -12.55 15.14 -3.49
C THR A 79 -11.23 15.92 -3.50
N THR A 80 -10.25 15.47 -4.30
CA THR A 80 -8.95 16.17 -4.43
C THR A 80 -9.07 17.57 -5.02
N VAL A 81 -10.15 17.84 -5.77
CA VAL A 81 -10.42 19.17 -6.38
C VAL A 81 -10.85 20.19 -5.34
N ASP A 82 -11.42 19.73 -4.24
CA ASP A 82 -12.00 20.57 -3.19
C ASP A 82 -10.96 20.99 -2.14
N TYR A 83 -9.77 20.38 -2.12
CA TYR A 83 -8.71 20.70 -1.15
C TYR A 83 -8.43 22.20 -0.98
N PRO A 84 -8.24 23.02 -2.04
CA PRO A 84 -7.96 24.45 -1.87
C PRO A 84 -9.13 25.25 -1.29
N THR A 85 -10.38 24.80 -1.50
CA THR A 85 -11.58 25.52 -1.04
C THR A 85 -12.03 25.05 0.34
N SER A 86 -11.65 23.85 0.77
CA SER A 86 -11.98 23.32 2.09
C SER A 86 -11.39 24.18 3.22
N SER A 87 -12.19 24.37 4.27
CA SER A 87 -11.81 25.11 5.47
C SER A 87 -10.94 24.24 6.38
N LEU A 88 -9.80 24.78 6.82
CA LEU A 88 -8.99 24.13 7.84
C LEU A 88 -9.47 24.49 9.25
N PRO A 89 -9.48 23.52 10.18
CA PRO A 89 -9.81 23.80 11.56
C PRO A 89 -8.71 24.63 12.23
N LEU A 90 -9.11 25.55 13.12
CA LEU A 90 -8.19 26.43 13.84
C LEU A 90 -7.25 25.67 14.80
N PHE A 91 -7.68 24.49 15.27
CA PHE A 91 -6.93 23.65 16.21
C PHE A 91 -6.01 22.63 15.53
N ILE A 92 -5.75 22.78 14.23
CA ILE A 92 -4.77 21.95 13.54
C ILE A 92 -3.38 22.12 14.17
N PRO A 93 -2.67 21.03 14.50
CA PRO A 93 -1.36 21.13 15.11
C PRO A 93 -0.37 21.81 14.15
N ALA A 94 0.66 22.45 14.72
CA ALA A 94 1.71 23.07 13.92
C ALA A 94 2.51 22.03 13.12
N GLU A 95 2.67 20.83 13.69
CA GLU A 95 3.37 19.70 13.09
C GLU A 95 2.57 18.42 13.30
N PHE A 96 2.51 17.58 12.28
CA PHE A 96 1.93 16.25 12.39
C PHE A 96 2.93 15.25 12.93
N SER A 97 2.39 14.17 13.50
CA SER A 97 3.18 13.00 13.85
C SER A 97 3.93 12.52 12.60
N PRO A 98 5.24 12.25 12.70
CA PRO A 98 6.03 11.79 11.57
C PRO A 98 5.51 10.46 11.03
N SER A 99 5.54 10.31 9.71
CA SER A 99 5.13 9.10 9.00
C SER A 99 6.23 8.68 8.04
N THR A 100 6.62 7.40 8.06
CA THR A 100 7.60 6.87 7.12
C THR A 100 6.96 5.83 6.20
N PRO A 101 6.97 6.07 4.87
CA PRO A 101 6.60 5.06 3.89
C PRO A 101 7.74 4.06 3.73
N VAL A 102 7.44 2.79 4.00
CA VAL A 102 8.36 1.65 3.91
C VAL A 102 8.06 0.82 2.67
N GLN A 103 9.11 0.41 1.96
CA GLN A 103 8.98 -0.36 0.73
C GLN A 103 8.34 -1.73 0.97
N PHE A 104 7.38 -2.11 0.12
CA PHE A 104 6.79 -3.45 0.06
C PHE A 104 6.70 -3.97 -1.38
N PRO A 105 7.85 -4.29 -2.00
CA PRO A 105 7.89 -4.71 -3.40
C PRO A 105 7.42 -6.16 -3.53
N HIS A 106 6.20 -6.32 -4.05
CA HIS A 106 5.60 -7.62 -4.29
C HIS A 106 5.13 -7.74 -5.74
N ILE A 107 5.72 -8.68 -6.48
CA ILE A 107 5.32 -9.00 -7.86
C ILE A 107 4.73 -10.41 -7.92
N LEU A 108 3.55 -10.52 -8.55
CA LEU A 108 2.90 -11.78 -8.89
C LEU A 108 3.11 -12.16 -10.36
N GLY A 109 2.98 -13.46 -10.67
CA GLY A 109 2.97 -13.98 -12.04
C GLY A 109 4.20 -14.83 -12.40
N PHE A 110 3.98 -15.82 -13.27
CA PHE A 110 5.00 -16.79 -13.68
C PHE A 110 6.11 -16.16 -14.52
N SER A 111 5.79 -15.22 -15.41
CA SER A 111 6.79 -14.49 -16.22
C SER A 111 7.74 -13.64 -15.37
N ASN A 112 7.30 -13.22 -14.18
CA ASN A 112 8.09 -12.42 -13.25
C ASN A 112 9.00 -13.26 -12.34
N THR A 113 9.07 -14.59 -12.55
CA THR A 113 9.88 -15.49 -11.71
C THR A 113 11.38 -15.15 -11.74
N PHE A 114 11.93 -14.74 -12.88
CA PHE A 114 13.33 -14.31 -12.96
C PHE A 114 13.60 -13.01 -12.20
N THR A 115 12.70 -12.02 -12.31
CA THR A 115 12.76 -10.78 -11.54
C THR A 115 12.66 -11.06 -10.04
N ARG A 116 11.76 -11.96 -9.63
CA ARG A 116 11.63 -12.42 -8.24
C ARG A 116 12.90 -13.11 -7.74
N LEU A 117 13.55 -13.92 -8.57
CA LEU A 117 14.83 -14.54 -8.23
C LEU A 117 15.93 -13.48 -8.03
N GLY A 118 16.01 -12.48 -8.92
CA GLY A 118 16.94 -11.36 -8.77
C GLY A 118 16.72 -10.59 -7.46
N ARG A 119 15.46 -10.26 -7.14
CA ARG A 119 15.08 -9.63 -5.86
C ARG A 119 15.42 -10.51 -4.67
N PHE A 120 15.19 -11.82 -4.76
CA PHE A 120 15.52 -12.77 -3.71
C PHE A 120 17.03 -12.81 -3.43
N LEU A 121 17.87 -12.78 -4.46
CA LEU A 121 19.33 -12.74 -4.31
C LEU A 121 19.82 -11.42 -3.71
N ASN A 122 19.11 -10.32 -3.97
CA ASN A 122 19.40 -8.96 -3.48
C ASN A 122 18.57 -8.54 -2.25
N ARG A 123 17.87 -9.49 -1.60
CA ARG A 123 16.99 -9.20 -0.45
C ARG A 123 17.68 -8.50 0.72
N ARG A 124 19.01 -8.63 0.82
CA ARG A 124 19.81 -7.98 1.86
C ARG A 124 19.78 -6.46 1.72
N HIS A 125 20.00 -5.92 0.52
CA HIS A 125 19.95 -4.47 0.31
C HIS A 125 18.58 -3.89 0.65
N LEU A 126 17.52 -4.64 0.33
CA LEU A 126 16.16 -4.28 0.71
C LEU A 126 15.99 -4.31 2.24
N ALA A 127 16.45 -5.37 2.91
CA ALA A 127 16.39 -5.47 4.36
C ALA A 127 17.19 -4.36 5.06
N ASP A 128 18.36 -3.98 4.54
CA ASP A 128 19.18 -2.89 5.08
C ASP A 128 18.49 -1.53 4.89
N ASN A 129 17.83 -1.30 3.74
CA ASN A 129 17.04 -0.09 3.51
C ASN A 129 15.84 0.02 4.45
N ILE A 130 15.06 -1.05 4.60
CA ILE A 130 13.93 -1.10 5.55
C ILE A 130 14.44 -0.96 6.98
N GLY A 131 15.53 -1.64 7.31
CA GLY A 131 16.18 -1.56 8.62
C GLY A 131 16.62 -0.13 8.94
N ARG A 132 17.17 0.61 7.98
CA ARG A 132 17.50 2.04 8.12
C ARG A 132 16.26 2.89 8.41
N GLU A 133 15.18 2.68 7.66
CA GLU A 133 13.92 3.42 7.85
C GLU A 133 13.30 3.13 9.23
N VAL A 134 13.26 1.87 9.64
CA VAL A 134 12.73 1.46 10.94
C VAL A 134 13.64 1.92 12.09
N ALA A 135 14.97 1.92 11.90
CA ALA A 135 15.90 2.45 12.90
C ALA A 135 15.66 3.95 13.15
N ALA A 136 15.39 4.74 12.11
CA ALA A 136 15.01 6.15 12.26
C ALA A 136 13.73 6.33 13.08
N VAL A 137 12.75 5.43 12.91
CA VAL A 137 11.52 5.42 13.73
C VAL A 137 11.84 5.10 15.20
N CYS A 138 12.66 4.06 15.45
CA CYS A 138 13.04 3.66 16.81
C CYS A 138 13.82 4.75 17.56
N LEU A 139 14.69 5.48 16.84
CA LEU A 139 15.44 6.61 17.38
C LEU A 139 14.59 7.89 17.46
N ALA A 140 13.36 7.87 16.93
CA ALA A 140 12.42 8.97 16.91
C ALA A 140 13.00 10.26 16.29
N THR A 141 13.87 10.11 15.28
CA THR A 141 14.50 11.22 14.56
C THR A 141 13.63 11.61 13.37
N ALA A 142 13.11 12.83 13.38
CA ALA A 142 12.20 13.31 12.36
C ALA A 142 12.74 14.57 11.66
N ARG A 143 12.43 14.69 10.37
CA ARG A 143 12.70 15.87 9.53
C ARG A 143 11.46 16.28 8.75
N GLU A 144 11.51 17.46 8.16
CA GLU A 144 10.49 17.91 7.20
C GLU A 144 10.59 17.10 5.90
N PHE A 145 9.48 16.90 5.20
CA PHE A 145 9.55 16.38 3.83
C PHE A 145 10.21 17.41 2.91
N ARG A 146 11.11 16.94 2.04
CA ARG A 146 11.81 17.82 1.10
C ARG A 146 11.05 17.92 -0.21
N GLU A 147 11.32 18.97 -0.96
CA GLU A 147 10.95 19.00 -2.37
C GLU A 147 12.11 18.42 -3.18
N GLU A 148 11.82 17.40 -3.98
CA GLU A 148 12.79 16.80 -4.87
C GLU A 148 12.71 17.53 -6.22
N THR A 149 13.79 18.20 -6.60
CA THR A 149 13.91 18.73 -7.96
C THR A 149 14.25 17.56 -8.88
N ASN A 150 13.29 17.16 -9.72
CA ASN A 150 13.56 16.15 -10.73
C ASN A 150 14.55 16.72 -11.76
N THR A 151 15.70 16.06 -11.91
CA THR A 151 16.77 16.48 -12.84
C THR A 151 16.31 16.53 -14.29
N ASP A 152 15.29 15.75 -14.62
CA ASP A 152 14.83 15.54 -16.00
C ASP A 152 13.74 16.54 -16.43
N THR A 153 12.95 17.06 -15.48
CA THR A 153 11.79 17.92 -15.77
C THR A 153 11.94 19.34 -15.21
N ALA A 154 12.97 19.61 -14.39
CA ALA A 154 13.18 20.88 -13.67
C ALA A 154 11.96 21.34 -12.83
N GLU A 155 11.00 20.45 -12.59
CA GLU A 155 9.84 20.65 -11.73
C GLU A 155 10.17 20.15 -10.31
N SER A 156 9.79 20.95 -9.32
CA SER A 156 9.92 20.62 -7.90
C SER A 156 8.71 19.78 -7.50
N GLU A 157 8.91 18.47 -7.29
CA GLU A 157 7.85 17.59 -6.80
C GLU A 157 8.03 17.33 -5.29
N PRO A 158 6.95 17.34 -4.51
CA PRO A 158 7.04 17.04 -3.08
C PRO A 158 7.44 15.56 -2.87
N GLU A 159 8.40 15.30 -1.99
CA GLU A 159 8.89 13.94 -1.66
C GLU A 159 7.73 13.00 -1.27
N GLN A 160 6.69 13.53 -0.62
CA GLN A 160 5.49 12.77 -0.27
C GLN A 160 4.80 12.16 -1.50
N ALA A 161 4.77 12.89 -2.62
CA ALA A 161 4.12 12.43 -3.85
C ALA A 161 4.98 11.42 -4.63
N THR A 162 6.31 11.53 -4.55
CA THR A 162 7.25 10.61 -5.22
C THR A 162 7.59 9.38 -4.38
N ALA A 163 7.33 9.41 -3.06
CA ALA A 163 7.66 8.33 -2.13
C ALA A 163 7.09 6.95 -2.55
N LEU A 164 7.97 6.00 -2.88
CA LEU A 164 7.60 4.64 -3.34
C LEU A 164 6.91 4.59 -4.72
N ALA A 165 6.98 5.64 -5.55
CA ALA A 165 6.31 5.68 -6.86
C ALA A 165 6.76 4.55 -7.81
N TRP A 166 7.99 4.04 -7.64
CA TRP A 166 8.50 2.93 -8.44
C TRP A 166 7.75 1.61 -8.20
N GLU A 167 7.13 1.42 -7.02
CA GLU A 167 6.38 0.20 -6.69
C GLU A 167 5.09 0.08 -7.50
N GLU A 168 4.57 1.17 -8.04
CA GLU A 168 3.37 1.18 -8.89
C GLU A 168 3.55 0.30 -10.13
N LYS A 169 4.79 0.14 -10.60
CA LYS A 169 5.16 -0.72 -11.73
C LYS A 169 5.01 -2.20 -11.43
N ASP A 170 5.08 -2.59 -10.16
CA ASP A 170 4.97 -3.97 -9.71
C ASP A 170 3.51 -4.43 -9.55
N TRP A 171 2.58 -3.49 -9.55
CA TRP A 171 1.17 -3.77 -9.33
C TRP A 171 0.57 -4.58 -10.47
N PRO A 172 -0.39 -5.48 -10.17
CA PRO A 172 -1.05 -6.25 -11.19
C PRO A 172 -1.83 -5.32 -12.14
N LYS A 173 -1.76 -5.59 -13.44
CA LYS A 173 -2.41 -4.79 -14.49
C LYS A 173 -3.93 -4.63 -14.30
N SER A 174 -4.55 -5.51 -13.52
CA SER A 174 -5.97 -5.41 -13.16
C SER A 174 -6.29 -4.17 -12.34
N VAL A 175 -5.35 -3.68 -11.52
CA VAL A 175 -5.53 -2.46 -10.71
C VAL A 175 -5.76 -1.25 -11.61
N TRP A 176 -5.13 -1.24 -12.79
CA TRP A 176 -5.21 -0.16 -13.77
C TRP A 176 -6.41 -0.28 -14.72
N LYS A 177 -7.13 -1.40 -14.70
CA LYS A 177 -8.33 -1.54 -15.54
C LYS A 177 -9.43 -0.68 -14.93
N ALA A 178 -10.03 0.19 -15.73
CA ALA A 178 -11.27 0.82 -15.33
C ALA A 178 -12.31 -0.26 -15.04
N ALA A 179 -13.05 -0.10 -13.93
CA ALA A 179 -14.31 -0.82 -13.72
C ALA A 179 -15.09 -0.79 -15.03
N LYS A 180 -15.49 -1.97 -15.51
CA LYS A 180 -16.27 -2.07 -16.74
C LYS A 180 -17.60 -1.37 -16.50
N GLU A 181 -18.14 -0.73 -17.53
CA GLU A 181 -19.39 0.03 -17.47
C GLU A 181 -20.56 -0.82 -16.92
N ASP A 182 -20.50 -2.14 -17.07
CA ASP A 182 -21.51 -3.09 -16.55
C ASP A 182 -21.63 -3.14 -15.00
N ASP A 183 -20.52 -2.99 -14.26
CA ASP A 183 -20.59 -2.85 -12.78
C ASP A 183 -21.19 -1.47 -12.40
N THR A 184 -21.06 -0.50 -13.30
CA THR A 184 -21.61 0.85 -13.11
C THR A 184 -23.11 0.87 -13.36
N GLU A 185 -23.68 -0.08 -14.10
CA GLU A 185 -25.13 -0.19 -14.29
C GLU A 185 -25.83 -0.86 -13.10
N MET A 186 -25.23 -1.91 -12.53
CA MET A 186 -25.72 -2.52 -11.27
C MET A 186 -25.57 -1.58 -10.06
N ASP A 187 -24.49 -0.80 -10.00
CA ASP A 187 -24.36 0.26 -9.00
C ASP A 187 -25.32 1.42 -9.28
N LYS A 188 -25.58 1.82 -10.53
CA LYS A 188 -26.52 2.93 -10.84
C LYS A 188 -27.97 2.66 -10.40
N GLU A 189 -28.44 1.42 -10.44
CA GLU A 189 -29.81 1.08 -10.00
C GLU A 189 -29.96 1.03 -8.47
N SER A 190 -28.86 0.89 -7.73
CA SER A 190 -28.85 0.80 -6.25
C SER A 190 -28.18 2.00 -5.54
N SER A 191 -27.47 2.87 -6.27
CA SER A 191 -26.63 3.95 -5.70
C SER A 191 -26.85 5.33 -6.32
N SER A 192 -28.04 5.62 -6.86
CA SER A 192 -28.35 6.94 -7.44
C SER A 192 -28.19 8.14 -6.50
N SER A 193 -27.91 7.92 -5.20
CA SER A 193 -27.56 8.96 -4.22
C SER A 193 -26.12 8.89 -3.68
N THR A 194 -25.32 7.87 -3.99
CA THR A 194 -23.98 7.69 -3.38
C THR A 194 -22.89 8.12 -4.37
N PRO A 195 -21.91 8.93 -3.95
CA PRO A 195 -20.78 9.28 -4.82
C PRO A 195 -19.99 8.02 -5.23
N PRO A 196 -19.46 7.98 -6.46
CA PRO A 196 -18.71 6.83 -6.96
C PRO A 196 -17.48 6.56 -6.09
N ALA A 197 -17.16 5.28 -5.88
CA ALA A 197 -15.96 4.88 -5.14
C ALA A 197 -14.70 5.45 -5.82
N GLU A 198 -13.93 6.25 -5.09
CA GLU A 198 -12.71 6.87 -5.62
C GLU A 198 -11.62 5.81 -5.84
N LYS A 199 -11.03 5.80 -7.03
CA LYS A 199 -9.91 4.89 -7.37
C LYS A 199 -8.58 5.47 -6.89
N ILE A 200 -8.37 5.44 -5.58
CA ILE A 200 -7.20 6.01 -4.89
C ILE A 200 -5.88 5.42 -5.41
N TRP A 201 -5.85 4.13 -5.75
CA TRP A 201 -4.60 3.48 -6.16
C TRP A 201 -4.10 3.95 -7.52
N THR A 202 -5.03 4.16 -8.47
CA THR A 202 -4.68 4.58 -9.84
C THR A 202 -4.46 6.06 -9.98
N SER A 203 -5.03 6.89 -9.08
CA SER A 203 -4.83 8.33 -9.12
C SER A 203 -3.43 8.72 -8.62
N PRO A 204 -2.86 9.83 -9.12
CA PRO A 204 -1.66 10.42 -8.53
C PRO A 204 -1.97 11.00 -7.15
N ILE A 205 -0.95 11.09 -6.30
CA ILE A 205 -1.08 11.73 -4.98
C ILE A 205 -1.23 13.23 -5.20
N VAL A 206 -2.33 13.80 -4.72
CA VAL A 206 -2.56 15.24 -4.64
C VAL A 206 -2.43 15.68 -3.19
N LEU A 207 -1.70 16.76 -2.94
CA LEU A 207 -1.42 17.27 -1.60
C LEU A 207 -1.93 18.71 -1.46
N ASP A 208 -2.52 19.02 -0.31
CA ASP A 208 -2.75 20.41 0.10
C ASP A 208 -1.46 20.96 0.74
N PRO A 209 -0.90 22.09 0.23
CA PRO A 209 0.28 22.72 0.80
C PRO A 209 0.19 22.97 2.33
N ARG A 210 -1.01 23.27 2.83
CA ARG A 210 -1.26 23.60 4.24
C ARG A 210 -1.11 22.38 5.15
N ILE A 211 -1.29 21.17 4.61
CA ILE A 211 -1.12 19.89 5.30
C ILE A 211 0.28 19.35 5.04
N SER A 212 0.75 19.38 3.79
CA SER A 212 2.05 18.82 3.39
C SER A 212 3.23 19.47 4.13
N MET A 213 3.20 20.79 4.34
CA MET A 213 4.22 21.52 5.09
C MET A 213 4.31 21.09 6.56
N ARG A 214 3.22 20.57 7.13
CA ARG A 214 3.15 20.11 8.52
C ARG A 214 3.55 18.64 8.68
N MET A 215 3.59 17.88 7.58
CA MET A 215 4.00 16.48 7.61
C MET A 215 5.50 16.37 7.86
N ARG A 216 5.86 15.35 8.65
CA ARG A 216 7.26 15.02 8.98
C ARG A 216 7.56 13.59 8.55
N ARG A 217 8.83 13.32 8.21
CA ARG A 217 9.34 12.00 7.86
C ARG A 217 10.38 11.56 8.88
N PHE A 218 10.43 10.27 9.24
CA PHE A 218 11.58 9.77 9.98
C PHE A 218 12.80 9.63 9.07
N GLU A 219 13.93 10.20 9.49
CA GLU A 219 15.23 10.07 8.83
C GLU A 219 16.31 9.86 9.89
N LEU A 220 17.28 9.01 9.58
CA LEU A 220 18.40 8.75 10.46
C LEU A 220 19.36 9.96 10.47
N HIS A 221 19.93 10.31 11.62
CA HIS A 221 20.91 11.39 11.66
C HIS A 221 22.14 11.04 10.80
N PRO A 222 22.77 11.99 10.08
CA PRO A 222 23.94 11.70 9.25
C PRO A 222 25.09 11.05 10.05
N ASP A 223 25.28 11.41 11.32
CA ASP A 223 26.28 10.76 12.18
C ASP A 223 25.96 9.29 12.41
N ASP A 224 24.70 8.96 12.64
CA ASP A 224 24.25 7.58 12.87
C ASP A 224 24.37 6.76 11.57
N GLU A 225 24.13 7.37 10.41
CA GLU A 225 24.39 6.75 9.11
C GLU A 225 25.87 6.45 8.89
N THR A 226 26.76 7.39 9.21
CA THR A 226 28.21 7.16 9.02
C THR A 226 28.72 6.06 9.96
N ARG A 227 28.22 6.01 11.21
CA ARG A 227 28.50 4.92 12.14
C ARG A 227 28.00 3.58 11.60
N ALA A 228 26.78 3.52 11.09
CA ALA A 228 26.22 2.31 10.52
C ALA A 228 27.02 1.82 9.29
N ARG A 229 27.45 2.74 8.42
CA ARG A 229 28.28 2.43 7.24
C ARG A 229 29.69 1.97 7.60
N ALA A 230 30.23 2.40 8.75
CA ALA A 230 31.53 1.97 9.22
C ALA A 230 31.54 0.50 9.69
N ILE A 231 30.37 -0.07 10.01
CA ILE A 231 30.23 -1.46 10.41
C ILE A 231 30.30 -2.35 9.16
N VAL A 232 31.49 -2.89 8.88
CA VAL A 232 31.69 -3.87 7.82
C VAL A 232 31.49 -5.26 8.40
N VAL A 233 30.30 -5.82 8.21
CA VAL A 233 30.05 -7.22 8.59
C VAL A 233 30.59 -8.14 7.49
N PRO A 234 31.52 -9.05 7.78
CA PRO A 234 32.07 -9.96 6.79
C PRO A 234 30.95 -10.82 6.19
N GLU A 235 31.06 -11.14 4.90
CA GLU A 235 30.00 -11.86 4.19
C GLU A 235 29.67 -13.21 4.85
N GLU A 236 30.66 -13.87 5.44
CA GLU A 236 30.53 -15.20 6.07
C GLU A 236 29.55 -15.22 7.25
N GLU A 237 29.46 -14.14 8.03
CA GLU A 237 28.59 -14.04 9.20
C GLU A 237 27.12 -13.81 8.82
N VAL A 238 26.87 -13.36 7.59
CA VAL A 238 25.53 -12.94 7.13
C VAL A 238 25.01 -13.80 5.99
N GLU A 239 25.77 -14.84 5.61
CA GLU A 239 25.33 -15.82 4.65
C GLU A 239 24.12 -16.59 5.18
N GLY A 240 22.94 -16.31 4.61
CA GLY A 240 21.79 -17.18 4.83
C GLY A 240 22.09 -18.61 4.37
N PHE A 241 21.39 -19.59 4.95
CA PHE A 241 21.58 -21.04 4.76
C PHE A 241 21.98 -21.48 3.34
N ILE A 242 21.37 -20.91 2.30
CA ILE A 242 21.60 -21.27 0.90
C ILE A 242 23.01 -20.88 0.41
N LYS A 243 23.47 -19.65 0.70
CA LYS A 243 24.82 -19.19 0.28
C LYS A 243 25.91 -19.89 1.10
N GLY A 244 25.68 -20.06 2.41
CA GLY A 244 26.56 -20.83 3.28
C GLY A 244 26.70 -22.28 2.85
N SER A 245 25.60 -22.93 2.42
CA SER A 245 25.60 -24.30 1.90
C SER A 245 26.33 -24.43 0.55
N LEU A 246 26.15 -23.47 -0.37
CA LEU A 246 26.88 -23.46 -1.63
C LEU A 246 28.39 -23.22 -1.42
N ARG A 247 28.78 -22.29 -0.54
CA ARG A 247 30.18 -22.05 -0.21
C ARG A 247 30.79 -23.22 0.56
N SER A 248 30.04 -23.88 1.45
CA SER A 248 30.53 -25.08 2.15
C SER A 248 30.73 -26.25 1.19
N MET A 249 29.82 -26.47 0.24
CA MET A 249 30.00 -27.46 -0.84
C MET A 249 31.21 -27.14 -1.72
N TRP A 250 31.40 -25.86 -2.08
CA TRP A 250 32.57 -25.44 -2.85
C TRP A 250 33.87 -25.67 -2.07
N ARG A 251 33.92 -25.27 -0.79
CA ARG A 251 35.08 -25.51 0.10
C ARG A 251 35.37 -27.00 0.27
N TRP A 252 34.34 -27.83 0.39
CA TRP A 252 34.46 -29.29 0.41
C TRP A 252 35.07 -29.84 -0.89
N ALA A 253 34.63 -29.32 -2.05
CA ALA A 253 35.13 -29.76 -3.35
C ALA A 253 36.58 -29.32 -3.63
N THR A 254 36.99 -28.12 -3.20
CA THR A 254 38.33 -27.58 -3.48
C THR A 254 39.37 -27.93 -2.41
N ALA A 255 38.96 -28.31 -1.19
CA ALA A 255 39.85 -28.64 -0.08
C ALA A 255 39.25 -29.76 0.80
N PRO A 256 39.30 -31.03 0.35
CA PRO A 256 38.64 -32.17 1.00
C PRO A 256 39.20 -32.58 2.39
N GLY A 257 39.89 -31.69 3.11
CA GLY A 257 40.48 -31.95 4.43
C GLY A 257 40.42 -30.80 5.43
N ALA A 258 39.81 -29.65 5.10
CA ALA A 258 39.67 -28.55 6.05
C ALA A 258 38.54 -28.84 7.05
N LYS A 259 38.89 -29.07 8.33
CA LYS A 259 37.90 -29.25 9.41
C LYS A 259 36.99 -28.01 9.48
N PRO A 260 35.66 -28.16 9.60
CA PRO A 260 34.78 -27.02 9.81
C PRO A 260 35.18 -26.31 11.10
N ARG A 261 35.40 -25.00 11.04
CA ARG A 261 35.61 -24.20 12.25
C ARG A 261 34.28 -24.16 13.01
N PRO A 262 34.26 -24.48 14.32
CA PRO A 262 33.03 -24.38 15.10
C PRO A 262 32.57 -22.92 15.10
N VAL A 263 31.29 -22.70 14.80
CA VAL A 263 30.63 -21.41 14.96
C VAL A 263 30.59 -21.15 16.46
N VAL A 264 31.37 -20.16 16.92
CA VAL A 264 31.31 -19.71 18.30
C VAL A 264 30.03 -18.87 18.41
N THR A 265 28.98 -19.45 18.97
CA THR A 265 27.87 -18.69 19.53
C THR A 265 28.37 -18.12 20.85
N GLU A 266 28.69 -16.83 20.88
CA GLU A 266 28.83 -16.12 22.15
C GLU A 266 27.43 -16.04 22.80
N GLU A 267 27.33 -16.56 24.02
CA GLU A 267 26.13 -16.51 24.88
C GLU A 267 25.88 -15.10 25.44
#